data_AF-A0A5K7YU43-F1
#
_entry.id   AF-A0A5K7YU43-F1
#
_cell.length_a   1.000
_cell.length_b   1.000
_cell.length_c   1.000
_cell.angle_alpha   90.00
_cell.angle_beta   90.00
_cell.angle_gamma   90.00
#
_symmetry.space_group_name_H-M   'P 1'
#
loop_
_entity.id
_entity.type
_entity.pdbx_description
1 polymer ?
#
loop_
_entity_poly.entity_id
_entity_poly.type
_entity_poly.pdbx_seq_one_letter_code
_entity_poly.pdbx_strand_id
1 'polypeptide(L)'
;MLLIRAMIAAANADGVIDEAERSNILKRLQAVDLSPEEHGFIVRELLSPADLDTIVDGVKTPELARQVYAASLMAIDVDTERERRYMTSLAGRLGLDGSTVEQIHRSLEPA
;
A
#
# COMPACT_ATOMS: atom_id res chain seq x y z
N MET A 1 7.94 -8.75 -0.46
CA MET A 1 7.02 -8.21 -1.48
C MET A 1 5.66 -7.76 -0.94
N LEU A 2 5.17 -8.25 0.20
CA LEU A 2 3.85 -7.86 0.73
C LEU A 2 3.68 -6.33 0.96
N LEU A 3 4.72 -5.66 1.50
CA LEU A 3 4.66 -4.22 1.76
C LEU A 3 4.48 -3.41 0.47
N ILE A 4 5.22 -3.74 -0.60
CA ILE A 4 5.09 -3.08 -1.90
C ILE A 4 3.70 -3.30 -2.48
N ARG A 5 3.15 -4.52 -2.38
CA ARG A 5 1.78 -4.82 -2.78
C ARG A 5 0.76 -3.96 -2.02
N ALA A 6 0.93 -3.81 -0.71
CA ALA A 6 0.06 -2.98 0.12
C ALA A 6 0.14 -1.50 -0.26
N MET A 7 1.34 -0.99 -0.54
CA MET A 7 1.55 0.38 -1.05
C MET A 7 0.83 0.60 -2.38
N ILE A 8 0.97 -0.31 -3.34
CA ILE A 8 0.34 -0.18 -4.67
C ILE A 8 -1.18 -0.27 -4.56
N ALA A 9 -1.72 -1.18 -3.74
CA ALA A 9 -3.16 -1.27 -3.51
C ALA A 9 -3.72 -0.02 -2.84
N ALA A 10 -2.99 0.56 -1.88
CA ALA A 10 -3.36 1.81 -1.25
C ALA A 10 -3.39 2.95 -2.27
N ALA A 11 -2.34 3.11 -3.08
CA ALA A 11 -2.26 4.11 -4.14
C ALA A 11 -3.35 3.97 -5.22
N ASN A 12 -3.98 2.81 -5.33
CA ASN A 12 -5.09 2.57 -6.26
C ASN A 12 -6.48 2.66 -5.60
N ALA A 13 -6.58 2.95 -4.30
CA ALA A 13 -7.83 2.85 -3.52
C ALA A 13 -8.98 3.72 -4.04
N ASP A 14 -8.66 4.89 -4.58
CA ASP A 14 -9.60 5.82 -5.19
C ASP A 14 -9.73 5.65 -6.71
N GLY A 15 -8.91 4.78 -7.31
CA GLY A 15 -8.76 4.57 -8.75
C GLY A 15 -7.82 5.57 -9.43
N VAL A 16 -6.99 6.30 -8.67
CA VAL A 16 -6.19 7.42 -9.17
C VAL A 16 -4.95 7.04 -9.96
N ILE A 17 -4.46 5.79 -9.89
CA ILE A 17 -3.37 5.39 -10.80
C ILE A 17 -3.92 5.19 -12.22
N ASP A 18 -4.07 6.31 -12.92
CA ASP A 18 -4.45 6.38 -14.31
C ASP A 18 -3.35 5.84 -15.22
N GLU A 19 -3.65 5.68 -16.50
CA GLU A 19 -2.71 5.10 -17.47
C GLU A 19 -1.43 5.93 -17.63
N ALA A 20 -1.51 7.26 -17.51
CA ALA A 20 -0.35 8.14 -17.61
C ALA A 20 0.56 8.00 -16.38
N GLU A 21 -0.04 7.94 -15.20
CA GLU A 21 0.67 7.74 -13.94
C GLU A 21 1.32 6.35 -13.88
N ARG A 22 0.60 5.29 -14.30
CA ARG A 22 1.16 3.95 -14.48
C ARG A 22 2.37 3.96 -15.41
N SER A 23 2.25 4.58 -16.58
CA SER A 23 3.36 4.67 -17.54
C SER A 23 4.58 5.38 -16.95
N ASN A 24 4.36 6.45 -16.18
CA ASN A 24 5.42 7.20 -15.54
C ASN A 24 6.11 6.40 -14.42
N ILE A 25 5.35 5.68 -13.59
CA ILE A 25 5.91 4.79 -12.56
C ILE A 25 6.74 3.68 -13.22
N LEU A 26 6.21 3.05 -14.27
CA LEU A 26 6.92 2.00 -15.02
C LEU A 26 8.24 2.49 -15.62
N LYS A 27 8.27 3.70 -16.19
CA LYS A 27 9.52 4.31 -16.69
C LYS A 27 10.53 4.56 -15.56
N ARG A 28 10.06 5.02 -14.39
CA ARG A 28 10.94 5.24 -13.23
C ARG A 28 11.50 3.93 -12.70
N LEU A 29 10.73 2.85 -12.71
CA LEU A 29 11.18 1.52 -12.28
C LEU A 29 12.31 0.96 -13.15
N GLN A 30 12.37 1.32 -14.44
CA GLN A 30 13.50 0.95 -15.31
C GLN A 30 14.82 1.61 -14.89
N ALA A 31 14.77 2.73 -14.15
CA ALA A 31 15.95 3.42 -13.65
C ALA A 31 16.43 2.89 -12.28
N VAL A 32 15.66 2.00 -11.65
CA VAL A 32 16.03 1.35 -10.38
C VAL A 32 16.67 0.01 -10.68
N ASP A 33 17.78 -0.29 -10.02
CA ASP A 33 18.46 -1.58 -10.14
C ASP A 33 17.67 -2.66 -9.39
N LEU A 34 16.67 -3.22 -10.06
CA LEU A 34 15.83 -4.32 -9.60
C LEU A 34 16.16 -5.57 -10.39
N SER A 35 16.10 -6.73 -9.74
CA SER A 35 16.15 -7.98 -10.48
C SER A 35 14.96 -8.09 -11.46
N PRO A 36 15.08 -8.86 -12.57
CA PRO A 36 13.98 -9.05 -13.51
C PRO A 36 12.70 -9.60 -12.85
N GLU A 37 12.85 -10.40 -11.79
CA GLU A 37 11.74 -10.96 -11.03
C GLU A 37 10.99 -9.89 -10.24
N GLU A 38 11.72 -9.00 -9.57
CA GLU A 38 11.17 -7.86 -8.82
C GLU A 38 10.48 -6.87 -9.76
N HIS A 39 11.13 -6.54 -10.88
CA HIS A 39 10.55 -5.67 -11.90
C HIS A 39 9.23 -6.27 -12.42
N GLY A 40 9.24 -7.55 -12.80
CA GLY A 40 8.04 -8.25 -13.27
C GLY A 40 6.92 -8.31 -12.22
N PHE A 41 7.27 -8.46 -10.94
CA PHE A 41 6.32 -8.41 -9.83
C PHE A 41 5.64 -7.04 -9.74
N ILE A 42 6.42 -5.96 -9.68
CA ILE A 42 5.87 -4.61 -9.52
C ILE A 42 5.00 -4.22 -10.72
N VAL A 43 5.41 -4.57 -11.94
CA VAL A 43 4.60 -4.34 -13.16
C VAL A 43 3.23 -5.01 -13.03
N ARG A 44 3.18 -6.28 -12.59
CA ARG A 44 1.91 -7.01 -12.42
C ARG A 44 1.02 -6.36 -11.37
N GLU A 45 1.59 -5.97 -10.23
CA GLU A 45 0.83 -5.30 -9.17
C GLU A 45 0.34 -3.92 -9.61
N LEU A 46 1.10 -3.16 -10.40
CA LEU A 46 0.62 -1.88 -10.95
C LEU A 46 -0.51 -2.06 -11.95
N LEU A 47 -0.45 -3.11 -12.79
CA LEU A 47 -1.49 -3.39 -13.78
C LEU A 47 -2.77 -3.94 -13.12
N SER A 48 -2.61 -4.81 -12.14
CA SER A 48 -3.69 -5.44 -11.40
C SER A 48 -3.38 -5.40 -9.90
N PRO A 49 -3.64 -4.26 -9.22
CA PRO A 49 -3.40 -4.11 -7.80
C PRO A 49 -4.12 -5.19 -7.01
N ALA A 50 -3.43 -5.74 -6.01
CA ALA A 50 -4.03 -6.74 -5.13
C ALA A 50 -5.24 -6.18 -4.38
N ASP A 51 -6.22 -7.05 -4.16
CA ASP A 51 -7.32 -6.75 -3.25
C ASP A 51 -6.86 -6.82 -1.77
N LEU A 52 -7.71 -6.31 -0.88
CA LEU A 52 -7.44 -6.33 0.55
C LEU A 52 -7.30 -7.76 1.09
N ASP A 53 -8.00 -8.74 0.51
CA ASP A 53 -7.98 -10.14 0.96
C ASP A 53 -6.59 -10.72 0.77
N THR A 54 -6.05 -10.55 -0.43
CA THR A 54 -4.70 -10.96 -0.83
C THR A 54 -3.63 -10.36 0.07
N ILE A 55 -3.81 -9.10 0.50
CA ILE A 55 -2.88 -8.44 1.42
C ILE A 55 -2.99 -9.03 2.82
N VAL A 56 -4.20 -9.11 3.36
CA VAL A 56 -4.46 -9.59 4.72
C VAL A 56 -4.02 -11.04 4.89
N ASP A 57 -4.25 -11.89 3.90
CA ASP A 57 -3.82 -13.29 3.90
C ASP A 57 -2.30 -13.44 3.98
N GLY A 58 -1.54 -12.46 3.48
CA GLY A 58 -0.10 -12.40 3.58
C GLY A 58 0.41 -12.05 4.98
N VAL A 59 -0.44 -11.50 5.86
CA VAL A 59 -0.05 -11.04 7.20
C VAL A 59 -0.14 -12.20 8.20
N LYS A 60 1.02 -12.60 8.74
CA LYS A 60 1.13 -13.73 9.67
C LYS A 60 1.45 -13.33 11.11
N THR A 61 1.75 -12.05 11.36
CA THR A 61 2.11 -11.55 12.69
C THR A 61 1.53 -10.16 12.93
N PRO A 62 1.28 -9.78 14.19
CA PRO A 62 0.86 -8.41 14.54
C PRO A 62 1.87 -7.34 14.11
N GLU A 63 3.17 -7.65 14.19
CA GLU A 63 4.22 -6.73 13.75
C GLU A 63 4.12 -6.45 12.24
N LEU A 64 3.90 -7.50 11.45
CA LEU A 64 3.70 -7.36 10.01
C LEU A 64 2.39 -6.61 9.68
N ALA A 65 1.35 -6.78 10.49
CA ALA A 65 0.11 -6.01 10.34
C ALA A 65 0.37 -4.51 10.48
N ARG A 66 1.14 -4.10 11.49
CA ARG A 66 1.56 -2.70 11.67
C ARG A 66 2.37 -2.19 10.48
N GLN A 67 3.32 -2.99 9.98
CA GLN A 67 4.15 -2.62 8.83
C GLN A 67 3.32 -2.48 7.55
N VAL A 68 2.37 -3.37 7.28
CA VAL A 68 1.48 -3.30 6.11
C VAL A 68 0.62 -2.04 6.16
N TYR A 69 0.06 -1.73 7.33
CA TYR A 69 -0.72 -0.51 7.51
C TYR A 69 0.14 0.76 7.33
N ALA A 70 1.31 0.80 7.96
CA ALA A 70 2.25 1.93 7.83
C ALA A 70 2.72 2.13 6.38
N ALA A 71 3.07 1.05 5.68
CA ALA A 71 3.47 1.10 4.28
C ALA A 71 2.34 1.64 3.40
N SER A 72 1.11 1.16 3.61
CA SER A 72 -0.08 1.67 2.91
C SER A 72 -0.29 3.17 3.16
N LEU A 73 -0.17 3.60 4.42
CA LEU A 73 -0.32 5.01 4.79
C LEU A 73 0.75 5.91 4.18
N MET A 74 2.00 5.44 4.05
CA MET A 74 3.07 6.21 3.40
C MET A 74 2.89 6.33 1.88
N ALA A 75 2.06 5.49 1.27
CA ALA A 75 1.87 5.46 -0.18
C ALA A 75 0.78 6.42 -0.68
N ILE A 76 -0.06 6.95 0.22
CA ILE A 76 -1.19 7.81 -0.11
C ILE A 76 -1.31 8.99 0.85
N ASP A 77 -1.78 10.12 0.33
CA ASP A 77 -2.27 11.21 1.16
C ASP A 77 -3.76 10.96 1.40
N VAL A 78 -4.16 10.68 2.65
CA VAL A 78 -5.54 10.28 2.98
C VAL A 78 -6.49 11.50 2.95
N ASP A 79 -6.79 12.00 1.76
CA ASP A 79 -7.59 13.21 1.53
C ASP A 79 -8.99 12.90 0.98
N THR A 80 -9.16 11.77 0.28
CA THR A 80 -10.44 11.34 -0.27
C THR A 80 -11.21 10.42 0.69
N GLU A 81 -12.53 10.39 0.51
CA GLU A 81 -13.39 9.43 1.22
C GLU A 81 -13.14 7.97 0.79
N ARG A 82 -12.54 7.74 -0.38
CA ARG A 82 -12.21 6.39 -0.85
C ARG A 82 -10.98 5.86 -0.10
N GLU A 83 -9.94 6.67 0.04
CA GLU A 83 -8.73 6.33 0.79
C GLU A 83 -9.01 6.15 2.29
N ARG A 84 -9.82 7.04 2.89
CA ARG A 84 -10.25 6.89 4.30
C ARG A 84 -10.94 5.54 4.54
N ARG A 85 -11.84 5.14 3.63
CA ARG A 85 -12.53 3.85 3.70
C ARG A 85 -11.59 2.68 3.46
N TYR A 86 -10.65 2.79 2.53
CA TYR A 86 -9.60 1.79 2.32
C TYR A 86 -8.77 1.58 3.59
N MET A 87 -8.25 2.65 4.18
CA MET A 87 -7.41 2.57 5.38
C MET A 87 -8.20 2.04 6.59
N THR A 88 -9.45 2.47 6.76
CA THR A 88 -10.33 1.95 7.82
C THR A 88 -10.59 0.45 7.64
N SER A 89 -10.86 0.01 6.41
CA SER A 89 -11.09 -1.40 6.10
C SER A 89 -9.82 -2.23 6.32
N LEU A 90 -8.66 -1.71 5.90
CA LEU A 90 -7.38 -2.35 6.10
C LEU A 90 -7.08 -2.52 7.59
N ALA A 91 -7.21 -1.47 8.41
CA ALA A 91 -7.01 -1.55 9.86
C ALA A 91 -7.91 -2.61 10.52
N GLY A 92 -9.20 -2.62 10.19
CA GLY A 92 -10.16 -3.57 10.75
C GLY A 92 -9.82 -5.02 10.40
N ARG A 93 -9.40 -5.30 9.17
CA ARG A 93 -9.06 -6.66 8.72
C ARG A 93 -7.71 -7.14 9.23
N LEU A 94 -6.79 -6.21 9.47
CA LEU A 94 -5.51 -6.47 10.12
C LEU A 94 -5.64 -6.65 11.64
N GLY A 95 -6.82 -6.39 12.22
CA GLY A 95 -7.06 -6.49 13.66
C GLY A 95 -6.34 -5.40 14.46
N LEU A 96 -6.07 -4.24 13.83
CA LEU A 96 -5.43 -3.12 14.51
C LEU A 96 -6.48 -2.32 15.28
N ASP A 97 -6.20 -2.06 16.56
CA ASP A 97 -7.03 -1.18 17.38
C ASP A 97 -6.78 0.31 17.08
N GLY A 98 -7.68 1.16 17.54
CA GLY A 98 -7.59 2.61 17.31
C GLY A 98 -6.31 3.23 17.87
N SER A 99 -5.84 2.78 19.04
CA SER A 99 -4.62 3.31 19.67
C SER A 99 -3.37 2.96 18.86
N THR A 100 -3.30 1.74 18.30
CA THR A 100 -2.22 1.32 17.40
C THR A 100 -2.25 2.13 16.10
N VAL A 101 -3.42 2.31 15.51
CA VAL A 101 -3.58 3.13 14.30
C VAL A 101 -3.12 4.56 14.53
N GLU A 102 -3.58 5.21 15.60
CA GLU A 102 -3.16 6.57 15.97
C GLU A 102 -1.64 6.67 16.24
N GLN A 103 -1.06 5.65 16.86
CA GLN A 103 0.40 5.61 17.08
C GLN A 103 1.16 5.58 15.75
N ILE A 104 0.69 4.78 14.79
CA ILE A 104 1.33 4.70 13.46
C ILE A 104 1.21 6.04 12.73
N HIS A 105 0.02 6.67 12.73
CA HIS A 105 -0.19 7.99 12.14
C HIS A 105 0.78 9.03 12.72
N ARG A 106 0.84 9.16 14.06
CA ARG A 106 1.77 10.06 14.73
C ARG A 106 3.25 9.80 14.43
N SER A 107 3.62 8.54 14.19
CA SER A 107 5.01 8.21 13.87
C SER A 107 5.45 8.62 12.46
N LEU A 108 4.48 8.93 11.58
CA LEU A 108 4.72 9.28 10.18
C LEU A 108 4.43 10.76 9.89
N GLU A 109 3.80 11.49 10.81
CA GLU A 109 3.66 12.95 10.70
C GLU A 109 5.05 13.61 10.82
N PRO A 110 5.42 14.52 9.90
CA PRO A 110 6.66 15.30 10.04
C PRO A 110 6.55 16.22 11.27
N ALA A 111 7.61 16.23 12.08
CA ALA A 111 7.71 17.02 13.31
C ALA A 111 7.67 18.54 13.07
#